data_AF-A0A1F7ZYE7-F1
#
_entry.id   AF-A0A1F7ZYE7-F1
#
_cell.length_a   1.000
_cell.length_b   1.000
_cell.length_c   1.000
_cell.angle_alpha   90.00
_cell.angle_beta   90.00
_cell.angle_gamma   90.00
#
_symmetry.space_group_name_H-M   'P 1'
#
loop_
_entity.id
_entity.type
_entity.pdbx_description
1 polymer ?
#
loop_
_entity_poly.entity_id
_entity_poly.type
_entity_poly.pdbx_seq_one_letter_code
_entity_poly.pdbx_strand_id
1 'polypeptide(L)'
;MSFHFDTRQGDNEQYGMGFEIGGRLSDAFPVPCSTLKAGGLVLLKGHPCEITDIYPCSSDGSVVQILGTNVQTGEVWEDIYPLRETVFVPRIQQDNYRPSSSSRKGSMDLQSRRAGPGSQISARTRQPSDAGRYLK
;
A
#
# COMPACT_ATOMS: atom_id res chain seq x y z
N MET A 1 -24.84 -16.50 45.55
CA MET A 1 -23.52 -16.20 44.97
C MET A 1 -23.76 -15.58 43.61
N SER A 2 -23.81 -14.25 43.55
CA SER A 2 -24.03 -13.47 42.34
C SER A 2 -22.69 -13.27 41.65
N PHE A 3 -22.53 -13.87 40.47
CA PHE A 3 -21.35 -13.67 39.64
C PHE A 3 -21.48 -12.34 38.90
N HIS A 4 -20.66 -11.37 39.32
CA HIS A 4 -20.44 -10.14 38.59
C HIS A 4 -19.71 -10.47 37.29
N PHE A 5 -20.33 -10.17 36.14
CA PHE A 5 -19.67 -10.12 34.85
C PHE A 5 -18.90 -8.79 34.79
N ASP A 6 -17.60 -8.83 35.12
CA ASP A 6 -16.71 -7.69 34.91
C ASP A 6 -16.37 -7.68 33.41
N THR A 7 -17.16 -6.96 32.61
CA THR A 7 -16.80 -6.59 31.25
C THR A 7 -15.60 -5.65 31.35
N ARG A 8 -14.39 -6.20 31.44
CA ARG A 8 -13.16 -5.44 31.22
C ARG A 8 -13.08 -5.14 29.73
N GLN A 9 -13.67 -3.99 29.42
CA GLN A 9 -13.55 -3.26 28.18
C GLN A 9 -12.07 -2.85 28.03
N GLY A 10 -11.26 -3.78 27.54
CA GLY A 10 -9.89 -3.54 27.10
C GLY A 10 -9.90 -3.13 25.64
N ASP A 11 -9.50 -1.90 25.41
CA ASP A 11 -8.79 -1.47 24.21
C ASP A 11 -9.60 -1.59 22.90
N ASN A 12 -10.70 -0.84 22.85
CA ASN A 12 -11.27 -0.39 21.57
C ASN A 12 -10.30 0.61 20.92
N GLU A 13 -9.17 0.11 20.42
CA GLU A 13 -8.43 0.80 19.38
C GLU A 13 -9.31 0.75 18.14
N GLN A 14 -10.15 1.77 18.00
CA GLN A 14 -10.75 2.09 16.72
C GLN A 14 -9.60 2.22 15.73
N TYR A 15 -9.34 1.17 14.95
CA TYR A 15 -8.63 1.27 13.68
C TYR A 15 -9.53 2.07 12.75
N GLY A 16 -9.66 3.36 13.05
CA GLY A 16 -10.11 4.36 12.12
C GLY A 16 -9.06 4.39 11.03
N MET A 17 -9.21 3.52 10.03
CA MET A 17 -8.48 3.58 8.78
C MET A 17 -9.03 4.79 8.01
N GLY A 18 -8.85 5.97 8.58
CA GLY A 18 -8.98 7.25 7.91
C GLY A 18 -7.78 7.34 6.99
N PHE A 19 -7.91 6.77 5.80
CA PHE A 19 -6.99 7.07 4.71
C PHE A 19 -7.22 8.55 4.38
N GLU A 20 -6.30 9.43 4.81
CA GLU A 20 -6.28 10.79 4.30
C GLU A 20 -6.13 10.69 2.77
N ILE A 21 -7.22 11.02 2.07
CA ILE A 21 -7.36 10.83 0.62
C ILE A 21 -6.48 11.85 -0.11
N GLY A 22 -5.18 11.59 -0.13
CA GLY A 22 -4.20 12.14 -1.07
C GLY A 22 -3.75 11.13 -2.13
N GLY A 23 -4.05 9.84 -1.92
CA GLY A 23 -3.87 8.75 -2.89
C GLY A 23 -5.17 8.47 -3.63
N ARG A 24 -5.10 8.16 -4.93
CA ARG A 24 -6.28 7.82 -5.73
C ARG A 24 -6.90 6.54 -5.14
N LEU A 25 -8.23 6.53 -4.96
CA LEU A 25 -9.06 5.35 -4.62
C LEU A 25 -8.82 4.10 -5.51
N SER A 26 -8.01 4.20 -6.56
CA SER A 26 -7.67 3.12 -7.49
C SER A 26 -6.48 2.24 -7.06
N ASP A 27 -5.79 2.58 -5.98
CA ASP A 27 -4.47 1.99 -5.68
C ASP A 27 -4.55 0.82 -4.69
N ALA A 28 -5.70 0.61 -4.04
CA ALA A 28 -5.98 -0.56 -3.22
C ALA A 28 -7.45 -0.96 -3.33
N PHE A 29 -7.76 -2.24 -3.08
CA PHE A 29 -9.12 -2.75 -3.09
C PHE A 29 -9.39 -3.62 -1.86
N PRO A 30 -10.62 -3.60 -1.32
CA PRO A 30 -10.98 -4.41 -0.17
C PRO A 30 -11.13 -5.88 -0.58
N VAL A 31 -10.57 -6.78 0.21
CA VAL A 31 -10.77 -8.23 0.12
C VAL A 31 -11.11 -8.80 1.50
N PRO A 32 -11.84 -9.92 1.58
CA PRO A 32 -12.02 -10.63 2.86
C PRO A 32 -10.68 -11.17 3.37
N CYS A 33 -10.42 -11.04 4.68
CA CYS A 33 -9.22 -11.59 5.32
C CYS A 33 -9.04 -13.09 5.05
N SER A 34 -10.14 -13.85 4.98
CA SER A 34 -10.15 -15.29 4.64
C SER A 34 -9.55 -15.65 3.28
N THR A 35 -9.36 -14.67 2.37
CA THR A 35 -8.78 -14.89 1.04
C THR A 35 -7.26 -14.77 1.05
N LEU A 36 -6.69 -14.18 2.10
CA LEU A 36 -5.25 -13.95 2.21
C LEU A 36 -4.48 -15.25 2.35
N LYS A 37 -3.26 -15.26 1.79
CA LYS A 37 -2.33 -16.39 1.80
C LYS A 37 -0.91 -15.86 1.91
N ALA A 38 0.01 -16.67 2.43
CA ALA A 38 1.44 -16.38 2.39
C ALA A 38 1.90 -16.12 0.95
N GLY A 39 2.77 -15.13 0.77
CA GLY A 39 3.20 -14.58 -0.51
C GLY A 39 2.21 -13.61 -1.18
N GLY A 40 1.03 -13.39 -0.57
CA GLY A 40 0.10 -12.34 -1.01
C GLY A 40 0.56 -10.95 -0.60
N LEU A 41 0.01 -9.90 -1.23
CA LEU A 41 0.20 -8.52 -0.77
C LEU A 41 -0.97 -8.08 0.09
N VAL A 42 -0.69 -7.28 1.11
CA VAL A 42 -1.70 -6.63 1.95
C VAL A 42 -1.16 -5.29 2.42
N LEU A 43 -2.06 -4.35 2.73
CA LEU A 43 -1.69 -3.11 3.38
C LEU A 43 -1.69 -3.30 4.90
N LEU A 44 -0.51 -3.28 5.51
CA LEU A 44 -0.35 -3.26 6.98
C LEU A 44 0.00 -1.83 7.40
N LYS A 45 -0.83 -1.24 8.28
CA LYS A 45 -0.64 0.15 8.77
C LYS A 45 -0.42 1.19 7.66
N GLY A 46 -1.06 0.98 6.50
CA GLY A 46 -0.94 1.85 5.33
C GLY A 46 0.26 1.58 4.41
N HIS A 47 1.09 0.59 4.73
CA HIS A 47 2.25 0.22 3.91
C HIS A 47 2.01 -1.09 3.13
N PRO A 48 2.46 -1.18 1.87
CA PRO A 48 2.37 -2.41 1.09
C PRO A 48 3.38 -3.44 1.61
N CYS A 49 2.85 -4.52 2.19
CA CYS A 49 3.61 -5.61 2.74
C CYS A 49 3.32 -6.92 2.00
N GLU A 50 4.34 -7.73 1.80
CA GLU A 50 4.21 -9.12 1.39
C GLU A 50 3.99 -10.00 2.63
N ILE A 51 2.96 -10.82 2.62
CA ILE A 51 2.59 -11.68 3.74
C ILE A 51 3.62 -12.81 3.84
N THR A 52 4.37 -12.82 4.93
CA THR A 52 5.31 -13.91 5.23
C THR A 52 4.57 -15.07 5.90
N ASP A 53 3.82 -14.76 6.95
CA ASP A 53 3.14 -15.75 7.79
C ASP A 53 1.77 -15.24 8.30
N ILE A 54 0.87 -16.18 8.56
CA ILE A 54 -0.46 -15.92 9.13
C ILE A 54 -0.67 -16.87 10.32
N TYR A 55 -0.91 -16.32 11.50
CA TYR A 55 -1.12 -17.07 12.73
C TYR A 55 -2.52 -16.86 13.29
N PRO A 56 -3.22 -17.93 13.72
CA PRO A 56 -4.45 -17.77 14.49
C PRO A 56 -4.10 -17.26 15.91
N CYS A 57 -4.68 -16.12 16.30
CA CYS A 57 -4.45 -15.53 17.63
C CYS A 57 -5.45 -16.04 18.67
N SER A 58 -6.65 -16.42 18.24
CA SER A 58 -7.70 -16.94 19.13
C SER A 58 -7.99 -18.42 18.86
N SER A 59 -8.38 -19.15 19.89
CA SER A 59 -8.62 -20.61 19.81
C SER A 59 -9.81 -20.98 18.92
N ASP A 60 -10.76 -20.07 18.75
CA ASP A 60 -11.91 -20.19 17.83
C ASP A 60 -11.55 -19.79 16.38
N GLY A 61 -10.34 -19.29 16.14
CA GLY A 61 -9.86 -18.89 14.81
C GLY A 61 -10.56 -17.65 14.24
N SER A 62 -11.25 -16.86 15.06
CA SER A 62 -11.94 -15.64 14.61
C SER A 62 -11.02 -14.45 14.40
N VAL A 63 -9.85 -14.47 15.04
CA VAL A 63 -8.84 -13.41 14.98
C VAL A 63 -7.53 -14.02 14.50
N VAL A 64 -6.92 -13.37 13.50
CA VAL A 64 -5.65 -13.76 12.90
C VAL A 64 -4.64 -12.64 13.03
N GLN A 65 -3.39 -13.00 13.32
CA GLN A 65 -2.25 -12.11 13.26
C GLN A 65 -1.54 -12.35 11.93
N ILE A 66 -1.27 -11.27 11.21
CA ILE A 66 -0.61 -11.31 9.91
C ILE A 66 0.76 -10.67 10.07
N LEU A 67 1.79 -11.42 9.67
CA LEU A 67 3.17 -10.94 9.62
C LEU A 67 3.54 -10.71 8.15
N GLY A 68 4.07 -9.53 7.84
CA GLY A 68 4.47 -9.21 6.48
C GLY A 68 5.69 -8.31 6.40
N THR A 69 6.43 -8.46 5.31
CA THR A 69 7.62 -7.66 5.04
C THR A 69 7.26 -6.51 4.11
N ASN A 70 7.59 -5.28 4.48
CA ASN A 70 7.37 -4.11 3.64
C ASN A 70 8.19 -4.25 2.34
N VAL A 71 7.52 -4.18 1.20
CA VAL A 71 8.16 -4.39 -0.12
C VAL A 71 9.17 -3.28 -0.46
N GLN A 72 9.03 -2.11 0.15
CA GLN A 72 9.86 -0.95 -0.12
C GLN A 72 11.03 -0.80 0.88
N THR A 73 10.79 -1.04 2.18
CA THR A 73 11.83 -0.88 3.21
C THR A 73 12.49 -2.19 3.62
N GLY A 74 11.85 -3.33 3.36
CA GLY A 74 12.31 -4.65 3.83
C GLY A 74 12.11 -4.87 5.33
N GLU A 75 11.46 -3.95 6.03
CA GLU A 75 11.16 -4.08 7.46
C GLU A 75 9.99 -5.04 7.67
N VAL A 76 9.97 -5.72 8.81
CA VAL A 76 8.87 -6.63 9.17
C VAL A 76 7.81 -5.87 9.96
N TRP A 77 6.56 -6.06 9.58
CA TRP A 77 5.38 -5.44 10.15
C TRP A 77 4.39 -6.52 10.56
N GLU A 78 3.70 -6.29 11.66
CA GLU A 78 2.63 -7.16 12.15
C GLU A 78 1.36 -6.37 12.45
N ASP A 79 0.22 -7.03 12.26
CA ASP A 79 -1.08 -6.50 12.61
C ASP A 79 -2.09 -7.63 12.89
N ILE A 80 -3.17 -7.31 13.61
CA ILE A 80 -4.18 -8.27 14.05
C ILE A 80 -5.52 -7.92 13.38
N TYR A 81 -6.13 -8.90 12.72
CA TYR A 81 -7.38 -8.72 11.99
C TYR A 81 -8.45 -9.74 12.40
N PRO A 82 -9.71 -9.33 12.50
CA PRO A 82 -10.84 -10.25 12.55
C PRO A 82 -11.00 -10.96 11.20
N LEU A 83 -11.10 -12.29 11.18
CA LEU A 83 -11.17 -13.12 9.97
C LEU A 83 -12.36 -12.76 9.05
N ARG A 84 -13.45 -12.25 9.64
CA ARG A 84 -14.69 -11.86 8.93
C ARG A 84 -14.64 -10.45 8.37
N GLU A 85 -13.64 -9.66 8.74
CA GLU A 85 -13.50 -8.29 8.26
C GLU A 85 -12.72 -8.21 6.94
N THR A 86 -12.91 -7.09 6.25
CA THR A 86 -12.22 -6.81 5.00
C THR A 86 -10.91 -6.09 5.27
N VAL A 87 -9.87 -6.53 4.57
CA VAL A 87 -8.53 -5.95 4.56
C VAL A 87 -8.26 -5.36 3.18
N PHE A 88 -7.33 -4.42 3.07
CA PHE A 88 -7.01 -3.79 1.80
C PHE A 88 -5.80 -4.44 1.14
N VAL A 89 -5.94 -4.78 -0.14
CA VAL A 89 -4.85 -5.31 -0.97
C VAL A 89 -4.39 -4.22 -1.94
N PRO A 90 -3.08 -3.93 -2.01
CA PRO A 90 -2.55 -2.96 -2.94
C PRO A 90 -2.65 -3.48 -4.38
N ARG A 91 -2.91 -2.57 -5.32
CA ARG A 91 -2.99 -2.89 -6.75
C ARG A 91 -1.59 -2.84 -7.38
N ILE A 92 -1.12 -3.98 -7.87
CA ILE A 92 0.14 -4.05 -8.62
C ILE A 92 -0.12 -3.68 -10.08
N GLN A 93 0.57 -2.65 -10.58
CA GLN A 93 0.66 -2.36 -12.02
C GLN A 93 2.11 -2.59 -12.46
N GLN A 94 2.33 -3.65 -13.24
CA GLN A 94 3.63 -3.93 -13.82
C GLN A 94 3.71 -3.29 -15.21
N ASP A 95 4.45 -2.19 -15.31
CA ASP A 95 4.76 -1.56 -16.58
C ASP A 95 6.15 -1.97 -17.08
N ASN A 96 6.21 -2.44 -18.32
CA ASN A 96 7.46 -2.86 -18.95
C ASN A 96 8.11 -1.67 -19.69
N TYR A 97 9.12 -1.07 -19.06
CA TYR A 97 9.94 -0.01 -19.66
C TYR A 97 11.26 -0.55 -20.22
N ARG A 98 11.80 0.12 -21.26
CA ARG A 98 13.19 -0.08 -21.71
C ARG A 98 14.06 1.09 -21.23
N PRO A 99 15.25 0.84 -20.68
CA PRO A 99 16.19 1.91 -20.38
C PRO A 99 16.69 2.52 -21.69
N SER A 100 16.57 3.83 -21.85
CA SER A 100 17.09 4.54 -23.04
C SER A 100 18.45 5.19 -22.78
N SER A 101 18.67 5.64 -21.55
CA SER A 101 19.91 6.32 -21.15
C SER A 101 20.08 6.23 -19.64
N SER A 102 21.31 5.98 -19.20
CA SER A 102 21.72 6.06 -17.80
C SER A 102 22.64 7.26 -17.63
N SER A 103 22.18 8.30 -16.94
CA SER A 103 23.02 9.46 -16.64
C SER A 103 23.92 9.16 -15.44
N ARG A 104 25.17 9.66 -15.44
CA ARG A 104 26.15 9.47 -14.34
C ARG A 104 25.68 9.97 -12.97
N LYS A 105 24.58 10.74 -12.92
CA LYS A 105 23.99 11.30 -11.69
C LYS A 105 22.86 10.44 -11.08
N GLY A 106 22.69 9.19 -11.51
CA GLY A 106 21.71 8.26 -10.94
C GLY A 106 20.27 8.44 -11.45
N SER A 107 20.04 9.34 -12.41
CA SER A 107 18.78 9.44 -13.14
C SER A 107 18.79 8.46 -14.33
N MET A 108 17.71 7.70 -14.48
CA MET A 108 17.49 6.80 -15.61
C MET A 108 16.28 7.26 -16.42
N ASP A 109 16.44 7.37 -17.73
CA ASP A 109 15.34 7.65 -18.65
C ASP A 109 14.73 6.33 -19.13
N LEU A 110 13.41 6.23 -19.01
CA LEU A 110 12.63 5.02 -19.31
C LEU A 110 11.71 5.27 -20.50
N GLN A 111 11.80 4.42 -21.53
CA GLN A 111 10.90 4.42 -22.67
C GLN A 111 9.79 3.38 -22.49
N SER A 112 8.54 3.82 -22.58
CA SER A 112 7.38 2.93 -22.55
C SER A 112 7.24 2.20 -23.89
N ARG A 113 7.00 0.87 -23.87
CA ARG A 113 6.78 0.09 -25.10
C ARG A 113 5.38 0.23 -25.68
N ARG A 114 4.48 1.02 -25.09
CA ARG A 114 3.16 1.31 -25.67
C ARG A 114 3.33 2.26 -26.86
N ALA A 115 3.78 1.72 -27.98
CA ALA A 115 3.81 2.40 -29.27
C ALA A 115 2.39 2.50 -29.83
N GLY A 116 1.67 3.52 -29.39
CA GLY A 116 0.59 4.16 -30.15
C GLY A 116 0.98 5.62 -30.37
N PRO A 117 0.76 6.21 -31.55
CA PRO A 117 1.15 7.58 -31.84
C PRO A 117 0.30 8.53 -30.96
N GLY A 118 0.85 9.00 -29.83
CA GLY A 118 0.19 10.05 -29.03
C GLY A 118 0.55 10.16 -27.54
N SER A 119 1.15 9.16 -26.89
CA SER A 119 1.42 9.24 -25.44
C SER A 119 2.79 9.84 -25.13
N GLN A 120 2.90 11.17 -25.26
CA GLN A 120 4.01 11.94 -24.69
C GLN A 120 3.85 11.97 -23.15
N ILE A 121 4.48 11.05 -22.43
CA ILE A 121 4.72 11.23 -21.00
C ILE A 121 5.95 12.13 -20.88
N SER A 122 5.73 13.45 -21.00
CA SER A 122 6.79 14.40 -20.71
C SER A 122 6.99 14.38 -19.20
N ALA A 123 8.21 14.06 -18.75
CA ALA A 123 8.66 14.40 -17.41
C ALA A 123 8.37 15.89 -17.23
N ARG A 124 7.41 16.23 -16.36
CA ARG A 124 7.14 17.62 -16.00
C ARG A 124 8.28 18.08 -15.10
N THR A 125 9.44 18.37 -15.70
CA THR A 125 10.37 19.30 -15.10
C THR A 125 9.59 20.60 -14.98
N ARG A 126 9.17 20.96 -13.75
CA ARG A 126 8.72 22.32 -13.46
C ARG A 126 9.84 23.25 -13.94
N GLN A 127 9.65 23.89 -15.08
CA GLN A 127 10.43 25.08 -15.38
C GLN A 127 9.97 26.13 -14.37
N PRO A 128 10.87 26.71 -13.55
CA PRO A 128 10.55 27.95 -12.88
C PRO A 128 10.26 28.97 -13.97
N SER A 129 9.02 29.47 -14.02
CA SER A 129 8.63 30.53 -14.93
C SER A 129 9.50 31.75 -14.65
N ASP A 130 10.45 32.02 -15.54
CA ASP A 130 11.21 33.26 -15.62
C ASP A 130 10.25 34.37 -16.05
N ALA A 131 9.48 34.89 -15.09
CA ALA A 131 8.67 36.08 -15.29
C ALA A 131 9.58 37.30 -15.15
N GLY A 132 10.41 37.51 -16.18
CA GLY A 132 11.32 38.63 -16.28
C GLY A 132 11.43 39.13 -17.72
N ARG A 133 10.95 40.37 -17.91
CA ARG A 133 11.41 41.38 -18.89
C ARG A 133 10.67 41.56 -20.24
N TYR A 134 10.06 42.76 -20.29
CA TYR A 134 10.07 43.78 -21.35
C TYR A 134 9.39 43.47 -22.69
N LEU A 135 8.26 44.15 -22.91
CA LEU A 135 7.92 44.72 -24.22
C LEU A 135 7.72 46.24 -24.08
N LYS A 136 8.17 46.92 -25.12
CA LYS A 136 8.42 48.35 -25.30
C LYS A 136 7.14 49.20 -25.31
#